data_AF-A0A6M3MC54-F1
#
_entry.id   AF-A0A6M3MC54-F1
#
_cell.length_a   1.000
_cell.length_b   1.000
_cell.length_c   1.000
_cell.angle_alpha   90.00
_cell.angle_beta   90.00
_cell.angle_gamma   90.00
#
_symmetry.space_group_name_H-M   'P 1'
#
loop_
_entity.id
_entity.type
_entity.pdbx_description
1 polymer ?
#
loop_
_entity_poly.entity_id
_entity_poly.type
_entity_poly.pdbx_seq_one_letter_code
_entity_poly.pdbx_strand_id
1 'polypeptide(L)'
;MGRQRSTGKKGCELWDNCLTCPLPVCAYDMPNVNKPALKIRIKAIKLAEDGYTAEQIAEMLGRSLRQIQRYLEGVKFETNNQ
;
A
#
# COMPACT_ATOMS: atom_id res chain seq x y z
N MET A 1 -3.26 24.21 -15.88
CA MET A 1 -2.52 22.94 -15.84
C MET A 1 -3.33 21.95 -15.02
N GLY A 2 -3.86 20.92 -15.68
CA GLY A 2 -5.07 20.19 -15.27
C GLY A 2 -4.89 19.29 -14.05
N ARG A 3 -5.75 19.50 -13.05
CA ARG A 3 -5.97 18.57 -11.93
C ARG A 3 -6.63 17.30 -12.46
N GLN A 4 -5.85 16.25 -12.73
CA GLN A 4 -6.39 14.96 -13.14
C GLN A 4 -7.01 14.26 -11.92
N ARG A 5 -8.29 14.55 -11.68
CA ARG A 5 -9.16 13.70 -10.88
C ARG A 5 -9.55 12.50 -11.74
N SER A 6 -8.76 11.43 -11.69
CA SER A 6 -9.07 10.17 -12.37
C SER A 6 -10.10 9.37 -11.56
N THR A 7 -11.36 9.81 -11.61
CA THR A 7 -12.53 8.96 -11.35
C THR A 7 -12.75 8.06 -12.55
N GLY A 8 -11.83 7.12 -12.77
CA GLY A 8 -11.96 6.09 -13.79
C GLY A 8 -11.42 4.79 -13.22
N LYS A 9 -11.98 3.65 -13.61
CA LYS A 9 -11.58 2.30 -13.17
C LYS A 9 -10.08 1.95 -13.32
N LYS A 10 -9.26 2.86 -13.87
CA LYS A 10 -7.82 2.72 -14.05
C LYS A 10 -7.14 3.34 -12.84
N GLY A 11 -6.45 2.51 -12.05
CA GLY A 11 -5.62 2.97 -10.95
C GLY A 11 -4.41 3.79 -11.39
N CYS A 12 -3.45 3.95 -10.47
CA CYS A 12 -2.24 4.73 -10.64
C CYS A 12 -0.97 3.86 -10.46
N GLU A 13 0.23 4.44 -10.58
CA GLU A 13 1.51 3.73 -10.36
C GLU A 13 1.64 3.09 -8.97
N LEU A 14 0.76 3.50 -8.04
CA LEU A 14 0.70 3.03 -6.68
C LEU A 14 -0.31 1.86 -6.52
N TRP A 15 -1.43 1.86 -7.24
CA TRP A 15 -2.45 0.82 -7.08
C TRP A 15 -3.28 0.66 -8.34
N ASP A 16 -3.62 -0.57 -8.73
CA ASP A 16 -4.21 -0.89 -10.03
C ASP A 16 -5.69 -0.43 -10.17
N ASN A 17 -6.37 -0.18 -9.05
CA ASN A 17 -7.74 0.32 -9.04
C ASN A 17 -8.01 1.33 -7.90
N CYS A 18 -8.34 2.58 -8.23
CA CYS A 18 -8.60 3.62 -7.23
C CYS A 18 -9.70 3.26 -6.21
N LEU A 19 -10.70 2.44 -6.59
CA LEU A 19 -11.78 2.03 -5.68
C LEU A 19 -11.36 0.97 -4.66
N THR A 20 -10.30 0.21 -4.94
CA THR A 20 -9.76 -0.79 -4.01
C THR A 20 -8.42 -0.34 -3.41
N CYS A 21 -8.10 0.95 -3.56
CA CYS A 21 -6.86 1.49 -3.04
C CYS A 21 -6.85 1.39 -1.51
N PRO A 22 -5.84 0.74 -0.91
CA PRO A 22 -5.75 0.58 0.54
C PRO A 22 -5.32 1.87 1.26
N LEU A 23 -5.05 2.95 0.50
CA LEU A 23 -4.68 4.23 1.08
C LEU A 23 -5.91 4.95 1.63
N PRO A 24 -5.86 5.50 2.87
CA PRO A 24 -6.96 6.26 3.44
C PRO A 24 -7.21 7.59 2.71
N VAL A 25 -6.17 8.13 2.06
CA VAL A 25 -6.22 9.37 1.26
C VAL A 25 -5.31 9.17 0.04
N CYS A 26 -5.72 9.71 -1.11
CA CYS A 26 -4.92 9.66 -2.33
C CYS A 26 -3.54 10.30 -2.12
N ALA A 27 -2.49 9.58 -2.50
CA ALA A 27 -1.11 10.06 -2.41
C ALA A 27 -0.85 11.38 -3.14
N TYR A 28 -1.57 11.61 -4.25
CA TYR A 28 -1.44 12.80 -5.08
C TYR A 28 -2.17 14.01 -4.49
N ASP A 29 -3.12 13.80 -3.58
CA ASP A 29 -3.83 14.88 -2.87
C ASP A 29 -3.05 15.39 -1.64
N MET A 30 -1.98 14.70 -1.23
CA MET A 30 -1.15 15.10 -0.09
C MET A 30 0.18 15.72 -0.55
N PRO A 31 0.40 17.04 -0.37
CA PRO A 31 1.62 17.71 -0.82
C PRO A 31 2.89 17.29 -0.06
N ASN A 32 2.76 16.83 1.19
CA ASN A 32 3.89 16.44 2.06
C ASN A 32 4.02 14.94 2.29
N VAL A 33 3.43 14.09 1.43
CA VAL A 33 3.56 12.65 1.62
C VAL A 33 4.98 12.19 1.30
N ASN A 34 5.56 11.37 2.18
CA ASN A 34 6.84 10.74 1.92
C ASN A 34 6.68 9.61 0.89
N LYS A 35 6.70 9.97 -0.40
CA LYS A 35 6.48 9.08 -1.55
C LYS A 35 7.25 7.75 -1.47
N PRO A 36 8.55 7.69 -1.11
CA PRO A 36 9.25 6.40 -1.02
C PRO A 36 8.71 5.51 0.10
N ALA A 37 8.35 6.06 1.27
CA ALA A 37 7.72 5.29 2.34
C ALA A 37 6.35 4.74 1.91
N LEU A 38 5.59 5.52 1.13
CA LEU A 38 4.31 5.11 0.59
C LEU A 38 4.44 3.96 -0.43
N LYS A 39 5.43 4.04 -1.32
CA LYS A 39 5.73 2.95 -2.27
C LYS A 39 6.07 1.64 -1.56
N ILE A 40 6.83 1.70 -0.47
CA ILE A 40 7.15 0.52 0.34
C ILE A 40 5.90 -0.03 1.02
N ARG A 41 5.08 0.84 1.63
CA ARG A 41 3.81 0.43 2.27
C ARG A 41 2.90 -0.32 1.29
N ILE A 42 2.76 0.22 0.09
CA ILE A 42 1.95 -0.39 -0.96
C ILE A 42 2.49 -1.73 -1.43
N LYS A 43 3.81 -1.84 -1.62
CA LYS A 43 4.44 -3.13 -1.94
C LYS A 43 4.20 -4.17 -0.83
N ALA A 44 4.33 -3.75 0.42
CA ALA A 44 4.06 -4.64 1.56
C ALA A 44 2.61 -5.13 1.58
N ILE A 45 1.66 -4.24 1.26
CA ILE A 45 0.23 -4.57 1.14
C ILE A 45 -0.01 -5.55 -0.01
N LYS A 46 0.54 -5.31 -1.22
CA LYS A 46 0.39 -6.25 -2.35
C LYS A 46 0.94 -7.64 -2.01
N LEU A 47 2.12 -7.70 -1.41
CA LEU A 47 2.71 -8.97 -0.98
C LEU A 47 1.85 -9.67 0.09
N ALA A 48 1.24 -8.92 1.00
CA ALA A 48 0.31 -9.50 1.97
C ALA A 48 -0.96 -10.06 1.28
N GLU A 49 -1.49 -9.39 0.26
CA GLU A 49 -2.61 -9.90 -0.55
C GLU A 49 -2.22 -11.14 -1.38
N ASP A 50 -0.97 -11.20 -1.85
CA ASP A 50 -0.42 -12.36 -2.53
C ASP A 50 -0.19 -13.56 -1.58
N GLY A 51 -0.41 -13.39 -0.27
CA GLY A 51 -0.32 -14.44 0.76
C GLY A 51 1.02 -14.52 1.48
N TYR A 52 1.94 -13.58 1.27
CA TYR A 52 3.21 -13.55 2.00
C TYR A 52 3.01 -13.10 3.46
N THR A 53 3.76 -13.70 4.37
CA THR A 53 3.72 -13.31 5.79
C THR A 53 4.47 -12.00 6.04
N ALA A 54 4.14 -11.30 7.13
CA ALA A 54 4.83 -10.05 7.50
C ALA A 54 6.35 -10.23 7.66
N GLU A 55 6.81 -11.42 8.06
CA GLU A 55 8.23 -11.79 8.15
C GLU A 55 8.88 -11.88 6.78
N GLN A 56 8.26 -12.60 5.85
CA GLN A 56 8.75 -12.74 4.47
C GLN A 56 8.80 -11.37 3.78
N ILE A 57 7.78 -10.56 3.97
CA ILE A 57 7.70 -9.19 3.43
C ILE A 57 8.81 -8.30 4.01
N ALA A 58 9.10 -8.43 5.30
CA ALA A 58 10.15 -7.69 5.98
C ALA A 58 11.53 -8.00 5.40
N GLU A 59 11.80 -9.28 5.15
CA GLU A 59 13.03 -9.75 4.51
C GLU A 59 13.14 -9.24 3.06
N MET A 60 12.10 -9.41 2.25
CA MET A 60 12.09 -8.98 0.84
C MET A 60 12.24 -7.46 0.67
N LEU A 61 11.68 -6.66 1.59
CA LEU A 61 11.74 -5.20 1.53
C LEU A 61 12.93 -4.62 2.30
N GLY A 62 13.72 -5.44 3.00
CA GLY A 62 14.83 -4.98 3.85
C GLY A 62 14.35 -4.02 4.93
N ARG A 63 13.23 -4.33 5.59
CA ARG A 63 12.60 -3.52 6.63
C ARG A 63 12.37 -4.35 7.88
N SER A 64 12.23 -3.67 9.02
CA SER A 64 11.89 -4.37 10.26
C SER A 64 10.45 -4.89 10.22
N LEU A 65 10.21 -6.04 10.84
CA LEU A 65 8.87 -6.61 11.03
C LEU A 65 7.89 -5.57 11.58
N ARG A 66 8.31 -4.81 12.61
CA ARG A 66 7.53 -3.73 13.22
C ARG A 66 7.09 -2.67 12.21
N GLN A 67 7.94 -2.36 11.24
CA GLN A 67 7.63 -1.37 10.21
C GLN A 67 6.64 -1.92 9.19
N ILE A 68 6.75 -3.20 8.82
CA ILE A 68 5.77 -3.89 7.97
C ILE A 68 4.43 -4.01 8.68
N GLN A 69 4.41 -4.45 9.94
CA GLN A 69 3.19 -4.53 10.75
C GLN A 69 2.48 -3.17 10.82
N ARG A 70 3.20 -2.07 11.08
CA ARG A 70 2.64 -0.71 11.04
C ARG A 70 2.09 -0.29 9.67
N TYR A 71 2.64 -0.82 8.58
CA TYR A 71 2.15 -0.55 7.23
C TYR A 71 0.87 -1.31 6.90
N LEU A 72 0.77 -2.53 7.42
CA LEU A 72 -0.42 -3.38 7.33
C LEU A 72 -1.50 -2.95 8.34
N GLU A 73 -1.13 -2.30 9.43
CA GLU A 73 -2.06 -1.75 10.43
C GLU A 73 -3.00 -0.72 9.78
N GLY A 74 -4.29 -1.05 9.78
CA GLY A 74 -5.34 -0.24 9.14
C GLY A 74 -5.78 -0.74 7.77
N VAL A 75 -5.09 -1.72 7.18
CA VAL A 75 -5.60 -2.44 6.01
C VAL A 75 -6.19 -3.75 6.50
N LYS A 76 -7.51 -3.91 6.34
CA LYS A 76 -8.22 -5.13 6.74
C LYS A 76 -7.88 -6.24 5.76
N PHE A 77 -6.75 -6.89 5.95
CA PHE A 77 -6.52 -8.20 5.36
C PHE A 77 -7.18 -9.21 6.28
N GLU A 78 -8.14 -9.96 5.75
CA GLU A 78 -8.61 -11.18 6.38
C GLU A 78 -7.41 -12.14 6.40
N THR A 79 -6.58 -12.05 7.43
CA THR A 79 -5.50 -12.99 7.64
C THR A 79 -6.13 -14.34 7.97
N ASN A 80 -6.30 -15.17 6.94
CA ASN A 80 -6.47 -16.61 7.12
C ASN A 80 -5.18 -17.13 7.76
N ASN A 81 -5.23 -17.24 9.08
CA ASN A 81 -4.19 -17.85 9.89
C ASN A 81 -4.40 -19.36 9.81
N GLN A 82 -3.57 -20.04 9.02
CA GLN A 82 -3.51 -21.50 8.97
C GLN A 82 -2.47 -22.01 9.96
#